data_AF-D6PDP2-F1
#
_entry.id   AF-D6PDP2-F1
#
_cell.length_a   1.000
_cell.length_b   1.000
_cell.length_c   1.000
_cell.angle_alpha   90.00
_cell.angle_beta   90.00
_cell.angle_gamma   90.00
#
_symmetry.space_group_name_H-M   'P 1'
#
loop_
_entity.id
_entity.type
_entity.pdbx_description
1 polymer ?
#
loop_
_entity_poly.entity_id
_entity_poly.type
_entity_poly.pdbx_seq_one_letter_code
_entity_poly.pdbx_strand_id
1 'polypeptide(L)'
;MSRGPYVLPAQRWGARMGDSNVIDMMTGALHDPFGIGHMGITAENIAADYGISREDMDQFSAQSQSRAAHASEAGYFKSQITRWN
;
A
#
# COMPACT_ATOMS: atom_id res chain seq x y z
N MET A 1 -0.85 7.42 -4.41
CA MET A 1 -2.15 6.88 -4.86
C MET A 1 -3.21 8.00 -4.86
N SER A 2 -3.14 8.95 -5.80
CA SER A 2 -3.97 10.18 -5.77
C SER A 2 -5.39 10.03 -6.33
N ARG A 3 -5.71 8.89 -6.96
CA ARG A 3 -7.02 8.61 -7.55
C ARG A 3 -7.96 7.80 -6.63
N GLY A 4 -7.54 7.54 -5.38
CA GLY A 4 -8.39 6.90 -4.38
C GLY A 4 -9.52 7.84 -3.94
N PRO A 5 -10.76 7.36 -3.76
CA PRO A 5 -11.86 8.21 -3.34
C PRO A 5 -11.84 8.48 -1.83
N TYR A 6 -12.50 9.56 -1.44
CA TYR A 6 -12.93 9.76 -0.06
C TYR A 6 -14.41 9.42 0.08
N VAL A 7 -14.80 8.85 1.22
CA VAL A 7 -16.21 8.65 1.59
C VAL A 7 -16.57 9.55 2.75
N LEU A 8 -17.80 10.07 2.69
CA LEU A 8 -18.41 10.86 3.77
C LEU A 8 -19.64 10.10 4.29
N PRO A 9 -19.49 9.16 5.24
CA PRO A 9 -20.53 8.20 5.60
C PRO A 9 -21.83 8.85 6.09
N ALA A 10 -21.71 9.97 6.80
CA ALA A 10 -22.85 10.67 7.38
C ALA A 10 -23.70 11.44 6.34
N GLN A 11 -23.17 11.70 5.13
CA GLN A 11 -23.80 12.66 4.21
C GLN A 11 -25.05 12.12 3.51
N ARG A 12 -25.22 10.79 3.45
CA ARG A 12 -26.44 10.20 2.85
C ARG A 12 -27.72 10.64 3.57
N TRP A 13 -27.67 10.77 4.90
CA TRP A 13 -28.83 11.10 5.74
C TRP A 13 -28.66 12.42 6.52
N GLY A 14 -27.50 13.07 6.38
CA GLY A 14 -27.15 14.32 7.05
C GLY A 14 -26.44 14.11 8.40
N ALA A 15 -25.38 14.87 8.64
CA ALA A 15 -24.62 14.85 9.89
C ALA A 15 -25.33 15.53 11.08
N ARG A 16 -26.45 16.22 10.84
CA ARG A 16 -27.25 17.02 11.79
C ARG A 16 -26.48 18.18 12.43
N MET A 17 -25.48 17.91 13.26
CA MET A 17 -24.68 18.92 13.98
C MET A 17 -23.34 18.33 14.45
N GLY A 18 -22.27 19.14 14.46
CA GLY A 18 -20.93 18.72 14.87
C GLY A 18 -20.05 18.23 13.73
N ASP A 19 -18.84 17.78 14.07
CA ASP A 19 -17.85 17.30 13.11
C ASP A 19 -18.27 15.96 12.49
N SER A 20 -17.93 15.76 11.22
CA SER A 20 -18.13 14.50 10.52
C SER A 20 -16.85 14.06 9.81
N ASN A 21 -16.56 12.76 9.86
CA ASN A 21 -15.34 12.21 9.27
C ASN A 21 -15.42 12.12 7.75
N VAL A 22 -14.30 12.44 7.11
CA VAL A 22 -14.01 12.14 5.71
C VAL A 22 -13.00 11.00 5.72
N ILE A 23 -13.37 9.85 5.16
CA ILE A 23 -12.57 8.63 5.20
C ILE A 23 -11.84 8.46 3.87
N ASP A 24 -10.52 8.36 3.91
CA ASP A 24 -9.69 7.99 2.76
C ASP A 24 -9.86 6.49 2.46
N MET A 25 -10.40 6.12 1.30
CA MET A 25 -10.54 4.70 0.95
C MET A 25 -9.22 4.03 0.61
N MET A 26 -8.17 4.79 0.28
CA MET A 26 -6.83 4.22 0.13
C MET A 26 -6.36 3.69 1.48
N THR A 27 -6.52 4.46 2.57
CA THR A 27 -6.17 3.95 3.90
C THR A 27 -7.13 2.84 4.32
N GLY A 28 -8.42 2.94 3.97
CA GLY A 28 -9.38 1.85 4.19
C GLY A 28 -8.97 0.52 3.55
N ALA A 29 -8.40 0.54 2.33
CA ALA A 29 -7.90 -0.67 1.67
C ALA A 29 -6.56 -1.19 2.24
N LEU A 30 -5.81 -0.35 2.94
CA LEU A 30 -4.50 -0.65 3.51
C LEU A 30 -4.53 -0.86 5.03
N HIS A 31 -5.72 -0.92 5.63
CA HIS A 31 -5.91 -1.24 7.04
C HIS A 31 -6.54 -2.62 7.20
N ASP A 32 -6.09 -3.32 8.24
CA ASP A 32 -6.62 -4.62 8.61
C ASP A 32 -8.06 -4.44 9.10
N PRO A 33 -9.05 -5.12 8.49
CA PRO A 33 -10.44 -4.98 8.90
C PRO A 33 -10.72 -5.58 10.30
N PHE A 34 -9.78 -6.32 10.88
CA PHE A 34 -9.90 -6.94 12.21
C PHE A 34 -9.18 -6.15 13.32
N GLY A 35 -8.63 -4.99 13.02
CA GLY A 35 -8.12 -4.04 14.02
C GLY A 35 -6.62 -4.12 14.30
N ILE A 36 -5.82 -4.84 13.52
CA ILE A 36 -4.34 -4.84 13.66
C ILE A 36 -3.74 -3.49 13.23
N GLY A 37 -4.46 -2.69 12.44
CA GLY A 37 -4.04 -1.37 11.97
C GLY A 37 -3.55 -1.38 10.54
N HIS A 38 -2.67 -0.44 10.18
CA HIS A 38 -2.11 -0.35 8.83
C HIS A 38 -1.31 -1.63 8.48
N MET A 39 -1.34 -2.08 7.22
CA MET A 39 -0.58 -3.28 6.78
C MET A 39 0.92 -3.22 7.07
N GLY A 40 1.49 -2.01 7.26
CA GLY A 40 2.88 -1.88 7.73
C GLY A 40 3.09 -2.53 9.10
N ILE A 41 2.11 -2.46 10.01
CA ILE A 41 2.19 -3.08 11.34
C ILE A 41 2.20 -4.61 11.24
N THR A 42 1.42 -5.20 10.32
CA THR A 42 1.45 -6.65 10.12
C THR A 42 2.83 -7.09 9.59
N ALA A 43 3.47 -6.28 8.74
CA ALA A 43 4.84 -6.53 8.30
C ALA A 43 5.86 -6.42 9.45
N GLU A 44 5.75 -5.41 10.31
CA GLU A 44 6.62 -5.27 11.50
C GLU A 44 6.46 -6.46 12.47
N ASN A 45 5.23 -6.96 12.66
CA ASN A 45 4.98 -8.15 13.48
C ASN A 45 5.73 -9.36 12.90
N ILE A 46 5.68 -9.58 11.59
CA ILE A 46 6.44 -10.65 10.92
C ILE A 46 7.94 -10.42 11.08
N ALA A 47 8.43 -9.19 10.90
CA ALA A 47 9.84 -8.90 11.07
C ALA A 47 10.33 -9.23 12.49
N ALA A 48 9.54 -8.89 13.51
CA ALA A 48 9.83 -9.23 14.90
C ALA A 48 9.77 -10.74 15.17
N ASP A 49 8.70 -11.43 14.74
CA ASP A 49 8.48 -12.86 14.99
C ASP A 49 9.58 -13.74 14.36
N TYR A 50 10.13 -13.30 13.23
CA TYR A 50 11.13 -14.05 12.46
C TYR A 50 12.54 -13.46 12.55
N GLY A 51 12.75 -12.41 13.35
CA GLY A 51 14.06 -11.79 13.54
C GLY A 51 14.66 -11.17 12.26
N ILE A 52 13.82 -10.62 11.39
CA ILE A 52 14.25 -9.96 10.15
C ILE A 52 14.74 -8.56 10.50
N SER A 53 16.03 -8.30 10.30
CA SER A 53 16.63 -7.01 10.61
C SER A 53 16.28 -5.94 9.57
N ARG A 54 16.51 -4.68 9.92
CA ARG A 54 16.38 -3.57 8.98
C ARG A 54 17.36 -3.72 7.81
N GLU A 55 18.57 -4.17 8.10
CA GLU A 55 19.62 -4.41 7.13
C GLU A 55 19.23 -5.50 6.12
N ASP A 56 18.58 -6.58 6.57
CA ASP A 56 18.06 -7.63 5.68
C ASP A 56 17.00 -7.08 4.71
N MET A 57 16.05 -6.29 5.24
CA MET A 57 15.00 -5.67 4.44
C MET A 57 15.56 -4.68 3.42
N ASP A 58 16.54 -3.86 3.82
CA ASP A 58 17.20 -2.90 2.95
C ASP A 58 18.01 -3.60 1.84
N GLN A 59 18.75 -4.66 2.17
CA GLN A 59 19.52 -5.44 1.20
C GLN A 59 18.60 -6.10 0.17
N PHE A 60 17.50 -6.70 0.62
CA PHE A 60 16.50 -7.28 -0.27
C PHE A 60 15.89 -6.22 -1.20
N SER A 61 15.54 -5.06 -0.65
CA SER A 61 14.97 -3.95 -1.43
C SER A 61 15.94 -3.43 -2.49
N ALA A 62 17.22 -3.26 -2.16
CA ALA A 62 18.26 -2.85 -3.10
C ALA A 62 18.45 -3.88 -4.23
N GLN A 63 18.45 -5.17 -3.88
CA GLN A 63 18.53 -6.25 -4.88
C GLN A 63 17.30 -6.26 -5.79
N SER A 64 16.09 -6.07 -5.24
CA SER A 64 14.85 -5.98 -6.01
C SER A 64 14.90 -4.83 -7.03
N GLN A 65 15.35 -3.65 -6.61
CA GLN A 65 15.52 -2.49 -7.50
C GLN A 65 16.52 -2.76 -8.63
N SER A 66 17.67 -3.34 -8.31
CA SER A 66 18.69 -3.70 -9.31
C SER A 66 18.16 -4.70 -10.34
N ARG A 67 17.43 -5.74 -9.89
CA ARG A 67 16.81 -6.73 -10.78
C ARG A 67 15.73 -6.12 -11.67
N ALA A 68 14.89 -5.25 -11.12
CA ALA A 68 13.82 -4.58 -11.87
C ALA A 68 14.38 -3.68 -12.98
N ALA A 69 15.44 -2.93 -12.69
CA ALA A 69 16.15 -2.11 -13.69
C ALA A 69 16.70 -2.98 -14.82
N HIS A 70 17.46 -4.03 -14.47
CA HIS A 70 18.02 -4.95 -15.46
C HIS A 70 16.95 -5.64 -16.33
N ALA A 71 15.88 -6.17 -15.73
CA ALA A 71 14.81 -6.84 -16.46
C ALA A 71 14.07 -5.88 -17.41
N SER A 72 13.94 -4.60 -17.02
CA SER A 72 13.36 -3.57 -17.86
C SER A 72 14.25 -3.26 -19.07
N GLU A 73 15.56 -3.09 -18.85
CA GLU A 73 16.55 -2.85 -19.92
C GLU A 73 16.66 -4.03 -20.89
N ALA A 74 16.68 -5.26 -20.36
CA ALA A 74 16.70 -6.49 -21.15
C ALA A 74 15.37 -6.75 -21.88
N GLY A 75 14.32 -5.97 -21.59
CA GLY A 75 13.03 -6.04 -22.26
C GLY A 75 12.18 -7.26 -21.87
N TYR A 76 12.42 -7.86 -20.71
CA TYR A 76 11.71 -9.07 -20.25
C TYR A 76 10.20 -8.85 -20.11
N PHE A 77 9.77 -7.61 -19.86
CA PHE A 77 8.35 -7.27 -19.73
C PHE A 77 7.68 -6.81 -21.03
N LYS A 78 8.41 -6.72 -22.17
CA LYS A 78 7.89 -6.17 -23.43
C LYS A 78 6.64 -6.89 -23.95
N SER A 79 6.54 -8.20 -23.76
CA SER A 79 5.38 -8.99 -24.20
C SER A 79 4.20 -8.93 -23.23
N GLN A 80 4.40 -8.42 -22.01
CA GLN A 80 3.40 -8.43 -20.93
C GLN A 80 2.74 -7.06 -20.74
N ILE A 81 3.41 -5.99 -21.16
CA ILE A 81 2.96 -4.61 -20.98
C ILE A 81 2.46 -4.06 -22.31
N THR A 82 1.15 -3.82 -22.42
CA THR A 82 0.58 -3.08 -23.53
C THR A 82 0.88 -1.59 -23.38
N ARG A 83 0.99 -0.87 -24.49
CA ARG A 83 1.07 0.59 -24.42
C ARG A 83 -0.25 1.14 -23.87
N TRP A 84 -0.14 2.12 -22.99
CA TRP A 84 -1.27 2.94 -22.60
C TRP A 84 -1.44 4.03 -23.65
N ASN A 85 -2.66 4.17 -24.18
CA ASN A 85 -3.02 5.16 -25.19
C ASN A 85 -3.58 6.41 -24.52
#